data_AF-A0A094KNI9-F1
#
_entry.id   AF-A0A094KNI9-F1
#
_cell.length_a   1.000
_cell.length_b   1.000
_cell.length_c   1.000
_cell.angle_alpha   90.00
_cell.angle_beta   90.00
_cell.angle_gamma   90.00
#
_symmetry.space_group_name_H-M   'P 1'
#
loop_
_entity.id
_entity.type
_entity.pdbx_description
1 polymer ?
#
loop_
_entity_poly.entity_id
_entity_poly.type
_entity_poly.pdbx_seq_one_letter_code
_entity_poly.pdbx_strand_id
1 'polypeptide(L)' 'NGKKMCQGKLRLDIRKRFLRQRVVEHWNRLPREVVMAPSLTRFQKHLAKALRHMV' A
#
# COMPACT_ATOMS: atom_id res chain seq x y z
N ASN A 1 5.57 1.54 -31.93
CA ASN A 1 5.52 0.85 -30.62
C ASN A 1 5.17 1.70 -29.39
N GLY A 2 4.95 3.03 -29.49
CA GLY A 2 4.68 3.89 -28.32
C GLY A 2 3.30 3.75 -27.66
N LYS A 3 2.24 3.42 -28.42
CA LYS A 3 0.85 3.38 -27.91
C LYS A 3 0.61 2.28 -26.85
N LYS A 4 1.27 1.12 -26.97
CA LYS A 4 1.16 -0.01 -26.02
C LYS A 4 1.85 0.26 -24.67
N MET A 5 2.95 1.03 -24.65
CA MET A 5 3.66 1.36 -23.40
C MET A 5 2.89 2.37 -22.54
N CYS A 6 2.27 3.37 -23.17
CA CYS A 6 1.41 4.34 -22.47
C CYS A 6 0.16 3.68 -21.88
N GLN A 7 -0.42 2.69 -22.58
CA GLN A 7 -1.56 1.91 -22.09
C GLN A 7 -1.20 1.07 -20.85
N GLY A 8 -0.01 0.48 -20.82
CA GLY A 8 0.50 -0.25 -19.66
C GLY A 8 0.70 0.65 -18.44
N LYS A 9 1.29 1.84 -18.64
CA LYS A 9 1.48 2.85 -17.57
C LYS A 9 0.14 3.32 -17.01
N LEU A 10 -0.84 3.64 -17.87
CA LEU A 10 -2.18 4.06 -17.45
C LEU A 10 -2.88 2.96 -16.62
N ARG A 11 -2.81 1.70 -17.06
CA ARG A 11 -3.39 0.56 -16.31
C ARG A 11 -2.71 0.36 -14.96
N LEU A 12 -1.39 0.55 -14.89
CA LEU A 12 -0.63 0.47 -13.64
C LEU A 12 -1.00 1.60 -12.68
N ASP A 13 -1.11 2.83 -13.15
CA ASP A 13 -1.47 3.98 -12.31
C ASP A 13 -2.90 3.88 -11.77
N ILE A 14 -3.85 3.40 -12.60
CA ILE A 14 -5.21 3.12 -12.14
C ILE A 14 -5.20 2.06 -11.04
N ARG A 15 -4.49 0.94 -11.24
CA ARG A 15 -4.37 -0.12 -10.22
C ARG A 15 -3.74 0.39 -8.92
N LYS A 16 -2.67 1.18 -9.01
CA LYS A 16 -2.01 1.79 -7.84
C LYS A 16 -2.95 2.73 -7.08
N ARG A 17 -3.71 3.56 -7.78
CA ARG A 17 -4.69 4.47 -7.16
C ARG A 17 -5.83 3.72 -6.49
N PHE A 18 -6.34 2.68 -7.14
CA PHE A 18 -7.42 1.84 -6.62
C PHE A 18 -7.00 1.02 -5.40
N LEU A 19 -5.78 0.47 -5.43
CA LEU A 19 -5.20 -0.24 -4.29
C LEU A 19 -5.01 0.70 -3.09
N ARG A 20 -4.50 1.92 -3.30
CA ARG A 20 -4.41 2.91 -2.21
C ARG A 20 -5.77 3.22 -1.60
N GLN A 21 -6.79 3.49 -2.41
CA GLN A 21 -8.13 3.79 -1.90
C GLN A 21 -8.72 2.61 -1.12
N ARG A 22 -8.61 1.37 -1.65
CA ARG A 22 -9.09 0.17 -0.95
C ARG A 22 -8.37 -0.08 0.37
N VAL A 23 -7.06 0.12 0.41
CA VAL A 23 -6.26 -0.05 1.63
C VAL A 23 -6.69 0.97 2.67
N VAL A 24 -6.85 2.25 2.30
CA VAL A 24 -7.30 3.31 3.21
C VAL A 24 -8.71 3.03 3.72
N GLU A 25 -9.63 2.63 2.85
CA GLU A 25 -11.01 2.29 3.25
C GLU A 25 -11.06 1.08 4.19
N HIS A 26 -10.27 0.04 3.93
CA HIS A 26 -10.15 -1.11 4.84
C HIS A 26 -9.54 -0.71 6.17
N TRP A 27 -8.52 0.16 6.17
CA TRP A 27 -7.88 0.64 7.39
C TRP A 27 -8.86 1.43 8.28
N ASN A 28 -9.70 2.26 7.67
CA ASN A 28 -10.74 3.02 8.38
C ASN A 28 -11.88 2.15 8.95
N ARG A 29 -12.02 0.92 8.45
CA ARG A 29 -13.03 -0.05 8.93
C ARG A 29 -12.49 -1.03 9.97
N LEU A 30 -11.19 -1.04 10.23
CA LEU A 30 -10.59 -1.93 11.22
C LEU A 30 -10.77 -1.35 12.64
N PRO A 31 -11.18 -2.17 13.62
CA PRO A 31 -11.24 -1.74 15.02
C PRO A 31 -9.88 -1.27 15.52
N ARG A 32 -9.86 -0.22 16.35
CA ARG A 32 -8.61 0.34 16.90
C ARG A 32 -7.81 -0.69 17.67
N GLU A 33 -8.43 -1.69 18.31
CA GLU A 33 -7.71 -2.76 19.00
C GLU A 33 -6.93 -3.67 18.04
N VAL A 34 -7.51 -3.98 16.88
CA VAL A 34 -6.84 -4.79 15.83
C VAL A 34 -5.70 -4.00 15.20
N VAL A 35 -5.90 -2.69 15.07
CA VAL A 35 -4.89 -1.74 14.60
C VAL A 35 -3.77 -1.57 15.65
N MET A 36 -4.07 -1.49 16.95
CA MET A 36 -3.05 -1.28 17.99
C MET A 36 -2.49 -2.59 18.57
N ALA A 37 -2.87 -3.74 18.01
CA ALA A 37 -2.38 -5.03 18.44
C ALA A 37 -0.84 -5.10 18.34
N PRO A 38 -0.17 -5.89 19.21
CA PRO A 38 1.28 -6.09 19.17
C PRO A 38 1.82 -6.49 17.79
N SER A 39 0.99 -7.13 16.97
CA SER A 39 1.28 -7.50 15.59
C SER A 39 1.48 -6.29 14.66
N LEU A 40 0.71 -5.20 14.82
CA LEU A 40 0.86 -4.00 13.99
C LEU A 40 2.13 -3.23 14.35
N THR A 41 2.44 -3.09 15.64
CA THR A 41 3.69 -2.45 16.08
C THR A 41 4.92 -3.20 15.54
N ARG A 42 4.85 -4.54 15.51
CA ARG A 42 5.87 -5.38 14.89
C ARG A 42 5.91 -5.17 13.38
N PHE A 43 4.76 -5.13 12.72
CA PHE A 43 4.63 -4.87 11.28
C PHE A 43 5.21 -3.51 10.88
N GLN A 44 4.91 -2.43 11.62
CA GLN A 44 5.48 -1.09 11.38
C GLN A 44 7.00 -1.06 11.54
N LYS A 45 7.56 -1.76 12.54
CA LYS A 45 9.02 -1.90 12.69
C LYS A 45 9.65 -2.61 11.48
N HIS A 46 9.03 -3.68 10.99
CA HIS A 46 9.50 -4.39 9.81
C HIS A 46 9.39 -3.52 8.54
N LEU A 47 8.29 -2.78 8.38
CA LEU A 47 8.09 -1.87 7.26
C LEU A 47 9.11 -0.72 7.26
N ALA A 48 9.35 -0.09 8.41
CA ALA A 48 10.35 0.97 8.56
C ALA A 48 11.75 0.46 8.21
N LYS A 49 12.11 -0.75 8.64
CA LYS A 49 13.38 -1.40 8.28
C LYS A 49 13.49 -1.66 6.79
N ALA A 50 12.42 -2.17 6.16
CA ALA A 50 12.40 -2.46 4.73
C ALA A 50 12.53 -1.17 3.89
N LEU A 51 11.81 -0.11 4.25
CA LEU A 51 11.90 1.19 3.57
C LEU A 51 13.29 1.82 3.70
N ARG A 52 13.96 1.64 4.84
CA ARG A 52 15.34 2.12 5.04
C ARG A 52 16.37 1.42 4.14
N HIS A 53 16.03 0.23 3.62
CA HIS A 53 16.84 -0.51 2.66
C HIS A 53 16.50 -0.18 1.19
N MET A 54 15.47 0.63 0.94
CA MET A 54 15.08 1.07 -0.40
C MET A 54 15.62 2.48 -0.75
N VAL A 55 16.40 3.09 0.14
CA VAL A 55 17.20 4.32 -0.08
C VAL A 55 18.65 3.92 -0.24
#